data_AF-A0AAQ3X9M8-F1
#
_entry.id   AF-A0AAQ3X9M8-F1
#
_cell.length_a   1.000
_cell.length_b   1.000
_cell.length_c   1.000
_cell.angle_alpha   90.00
_cell.angle_beta   90.00
_cell.angle_gamma   90.00
#
_symmetry.space_group_name_H-M   'P 1'
#
loop_
_entity.id
_entity.type
_entity.pdbx_description
1 polymer ?
#
loop_
_entity_poly.entity_id
_entity_poly.type
_entity_poly.pdbx_seq_one_letter_code
_entity_poly.pdbx_strand_id
1 'polypeptide(L)'
;MDLAMEVQRTLCSTFLDFTGNTEEESELESLVDMQLAALRKVFRIPHKPFDETHGPTSKKLLTLFRSGKLGPFILDDLPDNQ
;
A
#
# COMPACT_ATOMS: atom_id res chain seq x y z
N MET A 1 14.83 9.54 -7.27
CA MET A 1 13.71 9.83 -6.36
C MET A 1 13.65 8.68 -5.37
N ASP A 2 13.46 8.96 -4.09
CA ASP A 2 13.45 7.91 -3.06
C ASP A 2 12.22 7.02 -3.25
N LEU A 3 12.45 5.70 -3.34
CA LEU A 3 11.40 4.70 -3.51
C LEU A 3 10.38 4.77 -2.36
N ALA A 4 10.82 5.06 -1.14
CA ALA A 4 9.93 5.22 0.01
C ALA A 4 8.97 6.40 -0.21
N MET A 5 9.47 7.53 -0.71
CA MET A 5 8.66 8.70 -1.04
C MET A 5 7.66 8.42 -2.18
N GLU A 6 8.05 7.64 -3.20
CA GLU A 6 7.14 7.24 -4.27
C GLU A 6 6.01 6.32 -3.78
N VAL A 7 6.32 5.37 -2.89
CA VAL A 7 5.33 4.50 -2.23
C VAL A 7 4.35 5.33 -1.40
N GLN A 8 4.85 6.22 -0.55
CA GLN A 8 4.03 7.12 0.26
C GLN A 8 3.09 7.95 -0.61
N ARG A 9 3.63 8.65 -1.62
CA ARG A 9 2.81 9.50 -2.51
C ARG A 9 1.72 8.70 -3.19
N THR A 10 2.04 7.49 -3.64
CA THR A 10 1.09 6.61 -4.31
C THR A 10 -0.04 6.21 -3.36
N LEU A 11 0.28 5.76 -2.14
CA LEU A 11 -0.72 5.41 -1.14
C LEU A 11 -1.60 6.61 -0.77
N CYS A 12 -1.00 7.76 -0.47
CA CYS A 12 -1.75 8.98 -0.14
C CYS A 12 -2.66 9.42 -1.30
N SER A 13 -2.17 9.44 -2.54
CA SER A 13 -2.99 9.82 -3.70
C SER A 13 -4.17 8.88 -3.87
N THR A 14 -3.93 7.57 -3.88
CA THR A 14 -5.02 6.59 -4.03
C THR A 14 -6.04 6.64 -2.90
N PHE A 15 -5.62 6.98 -1.68
CA PHE A 15 -6.54 7.17 -0.55
C PHE A 15 -7.37 8.44 -0.68
N LEU A 16 -6.76 9.56 -1.10
CA LEU A 16 -7.46 10.82 -1.33
C LEU A 16 -8.43 10.75 -2.51
N ASP A 17 -8.09 9.97 -3.53
CA ASP A 17 -8.93 9.73 -4.72
C ASP A 17 -10.05 8.71 -4.45
N PHE A 18 -9.95 7.96 -3.35
CA PHE A 18 -10.94 6.96 -2.99
C PHE A 18 -12.17 7.61 -2.34
N THR A 19 -13.33 7.40 -2.96
CA THR A 19 -14.60 7.98 -2.51
C THR A 19 -15.48 7.00 -1.72
N GLY A 20 -14.99 5.78 -1.46
CA GLY A 20 -15.72 4.77 -0.71
C GLY A 20 -15.59 4.93 0.81
N ASN A 21 -16.50 4.29 1.51
CA ASN A 21 -16.55 4.13 2.95
C ASN A 21 -15.55 3.07 3.44
N THR A 22 -14.51 3.51 4.13
CA THR A 22 -13.50 2.61 4.72
C THR A 22 -14.01 1.82 5.93
N GLU A 23 -15.19 2.14 6.46
CA GLU A 23 -15.85 1.33 7.50
C GLU A 23 -16.59 0.13 6.92
N GLU A 24 -16.86 0.11 5.61
CA GLU A 24 -17.42 -1.05 4.93
C GLU A 24 -16.29 -1.97 4.43
N GLU A 25 -16.35 -3.24 4.83
CA GLU A 25 -15.33 -4.24 4.48
C GLU A 25 -15.12 -4.38 2.96
N SER A 26 -16.19 -4.39 2.17
CA SER A 26 -16.11 -4.58 0.72
C SER A 26 -15.47 -3.37 -0.01
N GLU A 27 -15.75 -2.17 0.47
CA GLU A 27 -15.18 -0.95 -0.07
C GLU A 27 -13.73 -0.77 0.39
N LEU A 28 -13.41 -1.18 1.63
CA LEU A 28 -12.03 -1.24 2.10
C LEU A 28 -11.19 -2.23 1.29
N GLU A 29 -11.72 -3.41 0.95
CA GLU A 29 -11.05 -4.34 0.04
C GLU A 29 -10.77 -3.70 -1.33
N SER A 30 -11.74 -2.94 -1.85
CA SER A 30 -11.59 -2.22 -3.13
C SER A 30 -10.49 -1.15 -3.09
N LEU A 31 -10.36 -0.43 -1.97
CA LEU A 31 -9.25 0.52 -1.75
C LEU A 31 -7.89 -0.19 -1.71
N VAL A 32 -7.81 -1.34 -1.05
CA VAL A 32 -6.57 -2.14 -0.99
C VAL A 32 -6.16 -2.62 -2.38
N ASP A 33 -7.10 -3.10 -3.20
CA ASP A 33 -6.82 -3.53 -4.56
C ASP A 33 -6.34 -2.37 -5.46
N MET A 34 -6.96 -1.19 -5.32
CA MET A 34 -6.52 0.02 -6.00
C MET A 34 -5.09 0.41 -5.63
N GLN A 35 -4.76 0.40 -4.34
CA GLN A 35 -3.43 0.69 -3.82
C GLN A 35 -2.39 -0.32 -4.33
N LEU A 36 -2.72 -1.61 -4.31
CA LEU A 36 -1.85 -2.67 -4.82
C LEU A 36 -1.57 -2.51 -6.31
N ALA A 37 -2.59 -2.21 -7.12
CA ALA A 37 -2.44 -1.98 -8.54
C ALA A 37 -1.54 -0.77 -8.84
N ALA A 38 -1.67 0.31 -8.05
CA ALA A 38 -0.85 1.50 -8.19
C ALA A 38 0.62 1.24 -7.79
N LEU A 39 0.86 0.53 -6.69
CA LEU A 39 2.20 0.18 -6.22
C LEU A 39 2.96 -0.74 -7.19
N ARG A 40 2.27 -1.60 -7.95
CA ARG A 40 2.92 -2.41 -9.00
C ARG A 40 3.66 -1.55 -10.03
N LYS A 41 3.14 -0.36 -10.34
CA LYS A 41 3.78 0.59 -11.26
C LYS A 41 5.04 1.19 -10.64
N VAL A 42 4.97 1.58 -9.37
CA VAL A 42 6.12 2.11 -8.59
C VAL A 42 7.25 1.07 -8.53
N PHE A 43 6.90 -0.19 -8.28
CA PHE A 43 7.87 -1.29 -8.21
C PHE A 43 8.33 -1.84 -9.57
N ARG A 44 7.86 -1.27 -10.69
CA ARG A 44 8.19 -1.72 -12.06
C ARG A 44 7.95 -3.22 -12.27
N ILE A 45 6.90 -3.75 -11.64
CA ILE A 45 6.55 -5.17 -11.77
C ILE A 45 5.90 -5.38 -13.15
N PRO A 46 6.44 -6.28 -14.00
CA PRO A 46 5.88 -6.53 -15.33
C PRO A 46 4.39 -6.89 -15.26
N HIS A 47 3.64 -6.34 -16.21
CA HIS A 47 2.18 -6.51 -16.32
C HIS A 47 1.83 -7.92 -16.84
N LYS A 48 2.11 -8.96 -16.05
CA LYS A 48 1.42 -10.25 -16.23
C LYS A 48 -0.05 -10.09 -15.81
N PRO A 49 -1.00 -10.75 -16.49
CA PRO A 49 -2.42 -10.68 -16.17
C PRO A 49 -2.65 -10.95 -14.68
N PHE A 50 -3.56 -10.18 -14.10
CA PHE A 50 -3.84 -9.97 -12.68
C PHE A 50 -4.35 -11.23 -11.94
N ASP A 51 -4.48 -12.37 -12.64
CA ASP A 51 -5.38 -13.46 -12.28
C ASP A 51 -4.84 -14.49 -11.28
N GLU A 52 -3.58 -14.41 -10.83
CA GLU A 52 -3.04 -15.40 -9.87
C GLU A 52 -2.04 -14.83 -8.85
N THR A 53 -1.90 -13.50 -8.72
CA THR A 53 -0.69 -12.92 -8.10
C THR A 53 -0.90 -11.98 -6.89
N HIS A 54 -2.13 -11.82 -6.41
CA HIS A 54 -2.41 -11.02 -5.20
C HIS A 54 -2.09 -11.78 -3.91
N GLY A 55 -2.22 -13.10 -3.90
CA GLY A 55 -1.93 -13.93 -2.72
C GLY A 55 -0.54 -13.69 -2.11
N PRO A 56 0.55 -13.65 -2.90
CA PRO A 56 1.90 -13.40 -2.38
C PRO A 56 2.12 -11.98 -1.85
N THR A 57 1.55 -10.97 -2.51
CA THR A 57 1.73 -9.55 -2.12
C THR A 57 0.92 -9.22 -0.88
N SER A 58 -0.35 -9.64 -0.84
CA SER A 58 -1.22 -9.48 0.32
C SER A 58 -0.70 -10.27 1.52
N LYS A 59 -0.16 -11.48 1.32
CA LYS A 59 0.52 -12.23 2.41
C LYS A 59 1.74 -11.50 2.95
N LYS A 60 2.58 -10.90 2.09
CA LYS A 60 3.77 -10.16 2.53
C LYS A 60 3.41 -8.91 3.31
N LEU A 61 2.44 -8.14 2.85
CA LEU A 61 1.93 -6.96 3.59
C LEU A 61 1.29 -7.38 4.92
N LEU A 62 0.47 -8.43 4.93
CA LEU A 62 -0.13 -8.97 6.15
C LEU A 62 0.90 -9.51 7.15
N THR A 63 1.98 -10.14 6.68
CA THR A 63 3.11 -10.56 7.53
C THR A 63 3.85 -9.37 8.12
N LEU A 64 4.09 -8.31 7.34
CA LEU A 64 4.73 -7.09 7.85
C LEU A 64 3.83 -6.37 8.86
N PHE A 65 2.52 -6.34 8.61
CA PHE A 65 1.52 -5.82 9.54
C PHE A 65 1.51 -6.59 10.87
N ARG A 66 1.35 -7.91 10.80
CA ARG A 66 1.31 -8.81 11.98
C ARG A 66 2.61 -8.83 12.78
N SER A 67 3.75 -8.59 12.14
CA SER A 67 5.05 -8.54 12.80
C SER A 67 5.41 -7.15 13.36
N GLY A 68 4.52 -6.16 13.24
CA GLY A 68 4.79 -4.78 13.65
C GLY A 68 5.90 -4.11 12.83
N LYS A 69 6.35 -4.73 11.74
CA LYS A 69 7.42 -4.25 10.85
C LYS A 69 6.88 -3.40 9.70
N LEU A 70 5.61 -3.03 9.77
CA LEU A 70 5.08 -1.99 8.91
C LEU A 70 5.59 -0.60 9.35
N GLY A 71 5.92 -0.40 10.63
CA GLY A 71 6.35 0.89 11.21
C GLY A 71 7.36 1.70 10.38
N PRO A 72 8.44 1.11 9.85
CA PRO A 72 9.40 1.83 8.99
C PRO A 72 8.88 2.20 7.59
N PHE A 73 7.74 1.64 7.17
CA PHE A 73 7.10 1.84 5.87
C PHE A 73 5.81 2.67 5.95
N ILE A 74 5.16 2.71 7.12
CA ILE A 74 4.10 3.66 7.48
C ILE A 74 4.76 4.80 8.25
N LEU A 75 5.27 5.76 7.49
CA LEU A 75 5.36 7.19 7.80
C LEU A 75 5.07 7.57 9.25
N ASP A 76 6.08 7.48 10.09
CA ASP A 76 6.28 8.35 11.24
C ASP A 76 7.74 8.19 11.68
N ASP A 77 8.63 8.98 11.08
CA ASP A 77 9.70 9.53 11.92
C ASP A 77 9.07 10.71 12.65
N LEU A 78 8.74 10.47 13.93
CA LEU A 78 8.51 11.53 14.90
C LEU A 78 9.68 12.52 14.82
N PRO A 79 9.44 13.84 14.90
CA PRO A 79 10.54 14.79 14.92
C PRO A 79 11.40 14.57 16.16
N ASP A 80 12.70 14.32 15.94
CA ASP A 80 13.74 14.43 16.96
C ASP A 80 13.83 15.89 17.42
N ASN A 81 13.07 16.25 18.46
CA ASN A 81 13.22 17.53 19.11
C ASN A 81 13.92 17.35 20.48
N GLN A 82 15.26 17.37 20.36
CA GLN A 82 16.26 17.97 21.26
C GLN A 82 16.57 17.34 22.63
#